data_AF-A0A919LR86-F1
#
_entry.id   AF-A0A919LR86-F1
#
_cell.length_a   1.000
_cell.length_b   1.000
_cell.length_c   1.000
_cell.angle_alpha   90.00
_cell.angle_beta   90.00
_cell.angle_gamma   90.00
#
_symmetry.space_group_name_H-M   'P 1'
#
loop_
_entity.id
_entity.type
_entity.pdbx_description
1 polymer ?
#
loop_
_entity_poly.entity_id
_entity_poly.type
_entity_poly.pdbx_seq_one_letter_code
_entity_poly.pdbx_strand_id
1 'polypeptide(L)'
;MTPDEIWLRLMKVSSLYGDRMVEIAQRLCAAASVDREALHAVGMTAAQAKLFFRLDEHELDETRRWLGQPDHHLLRGDDPRYPLRLKAIADYPGALLVSGGLALLHSAQLAVIGSRSHSGMAPAGETVQRNAGA
;
A
#
# COMPACT_ATOMS: atom_id res chain seq x y z
N MET A 1 2.67 -13.63 -17.82
CA MET A 1 2.80 -13.06 -16.46
C MET A 1 1.40 -13.00 -15.86
N THR A 2 1.20 -13.44 -14.61
CA THR A 2 -0.13 -13.39 -13.98
C THR A 2 -0.46 -11.95 -13.55
N PRO A 3 -1.75 -11.59 -13.37
CA PRO A 3 -2.12 -10.27 -12.85
C PRO A 3 -1.44 -9.96 -11.52
N ASP A 4 -1.44 -10.91 -10.57
CA ASP A 4 -0.82 -10.71 -9.26
C ASP A 4 0.68 -10.43 -9.36
N GLU A 5 1.39 -11.14 -10.24
CA GLU A 5 2.81 -10.88 -10.48
C GLU A 5 3.05 -9.48 -11.06
N ILE A 6 2.20 -9.01 -11.99
CA ILE A 6 2.29 -7.64 -12.54
C ILE A 6 2.17 -6.62 -11.39
N TRP A 7 1.18 -6.79 -10.51
CA TRP A 7 0.99 -5.90 -9.37
C TRP A 7 2.18 -5.94 -8.40
N LEU A 8 2.69 -7.12 -8.06
CA LEU A 8 3.87 -7.27 -7.20
C LEU A 8 5.12 -6.61 -7.81
N ARG A 9 5.31 -6.73 -9.12
CA ARG A 9 6.41 -6.05 -9.83
C ARG A 9 6.22 -4.54 -9.86
N LEU A 10 4.99 -4.04 -10.03
CA LEU A 10 4.70 -2.61 -9.96
C LEU A 10 4.97 -2.04 -8.55
N MET A 11 4.74 -2.81 -7.48
CA MET A 11 5.04 -2.38 -6.11
C MET A 11 6.53 -2.08 -5.88
N LYS A 12 7.45 -2.65 -6.69
CA LYS A 12 8.88 -2.32 -6.64
C LYS A 12 9.22 -0.99 -7.32
N VAL A 13 8.28 -0.40 -8.06
CA VAL A 13 8.45 0.88 -8.76
C VAL A 13 7.98 2.02 -7.85
N SER A 14 8.86 2.50 -6.99
CA SER A 14 8.56 3.52 -5.94
C SER A 14 8.19 4.92 -6.45
N SER A 15 7.92 5.09 -7.75
CA SER A 15 7.46 6.34 -8.36
C SER A 15 6.07 6.24 -8.97
N LEU A 16 5.40 5.09 -8.86
CA LEU A 16 4.04 4.86 -9.35
C LEU A 16 3.09 4.70 -8.17
N TYR A 17 2.09 5.56 -8.13
CA TYR A 17 1.04 5.58 -7.12
C TYR A 17 -0.29 5.96 -7.76
N GLY A 18 -1.35 5.84 -6.97
CA GLY A 18 -2.69 6.29 -7.29
C GLY A 18 -3.25 5.67 -8.57
N ASP A 19 -4.15 6.42 -9.21
CA ASP A 19 -4.85 5.99 -10.42
C ASP A 19 -3.88 5.69 -11.57
N ARG A 20 -2.74 6.37 -11.63
CA ARG A 20 -1.73 6.13 -12.66
C ARG A 20 -1.15 4.72 -12.59
N MET A 21 -0.88 4.22 -11.38
CA MET A 21 -0.41 2.84 -11.19
C MET A 21 -1.50 1.84 -11.58
N VAL A 22 -2.76 2.11 -11.24
CA VAL A 22 -3.91 1.24 -11.58
C VAL A 22 -4.12 1.17 -13.09
N GLU A 23 -4.09 2.30 -13.79
CA GLU A 23 -4.22 2.36 -15.25
C GLU A 23 -3.11 1.54 -15.95
N ILE A 24 -1.86 1.71 -15.51
CA ILE A 24 -0.73 0.94 -16.02
C ILE A 24 -0.94 -0.56 -15.78
N ALA A 25 -1.34 -0.95 -14.56
CA ALA A 25 -1.57 -2.35 -14.22
C ALA A 25 -2.66 -2.97 -15.11
N GLN A 26 -3.78 -2.28 -15.32
CA GLN A 26 -4.88 -2.74 -16.18
C GLN A 26 -4.43 -2.93 -17.62
N ARG A 27 -3.68 -1.96 -18.17
CA ARG A 27 -3.15 -2.04 -19.54
C ARG A 27 -2.16 -3.18 -19.71
N LEU A 28 -1.29 -3.43 -18.71
CA LEU A 28 -0.36 -4.55 -18.73
C LEU A 28 -1.07 -5.90 -18.57
N CYS A 29 -2.11 -5.98 -17.74
CA CYS A 29 -2.92 -7.20 -17.61
C CYS A 29 -3.67 -7.56 -18.88
N ALA A 30 -4.03 -6.57 -19.71
CA ALA A 30 -4.67 -6.77 -21.00
C ALA A 30 -3.68 -6.99 -22.17
N ALA A 31 -2.38 -6.79 -21.94
CA ALA A 31 -1.37 -6.93 -22.98
C ALA A 31 -1.06 -8.42 -23.27
N ALA A 32 -0.72 -8.72 -24.53
CA ALA A 32 -0.35 -10.08 -24.93
C ALA A 32 1.00 -10.53 -24.33
N SER A 33 1.94 -9.59 -24.14
CA SER A 33 3.23 -9.78 -23.48
C SER A 33 3.53 -8.63 -22.52
N VAL A 34 4.32 -8.92 -21.48
CA VAL A 34 4.84 -7.91 -20.53
C VAL A 34 6.36 -7.88 -20.67
N ASP A 35 6.82 -7.15 -21.68
CA ASP A 35 8.23 -6.92 -21.97
C ASP A 35 8.57 -5.42 -21.85
N ARG A 36 9.81 -5.05 -22.16
CA ARG A 36 10.29 -3.66 -22.06
C ARG A 36 9.55 -2.73 -23.04
N GLU A 37 9.12 -3.23 -24.18
CA GLU A 37 8.37 -2.45 -25.17
C GLU A 37 6.94 -2.19 -24.67
N ALA A 38 6.27 -3.22 -24.14
CA ALA A 38 4.96 -3.08 -23.50
C ALA A 38 4.99 -2.07 -22.34
N LEU A 39 6.01 -2.13 -21.47
CA LEU A 39 6.22 -1.18 -20.38
C LEU A 39 6.39 0.27 -20.89
N HIS A 40 7.16 0.45 -21.97
CA HIS A 40 7.32 1.77 -22.58
C HIS A 40 6.02 2.26 -23.23
N ALA A 41 5.24 1.38 -23.87
CA ALA A 41 3.96 1.70 -24.51
C ALA A 41 2.87 2.13 -23.51
N VAL A 42 2.94 1.67 -22.26
CA VAL A 42 2.07 2.15 -21.16
C VAL A 42 2.61 3.42 -20.49
N GLY A 43 3.75 3.95 -20.96
CA GLY A 43 4.34 5.21 -20.52
C GLY A 43 5.28 5.08 -19.33
N MET A 44 5.85 3.90 -19.08
CA MET A 44 6.92 3.75 -18.09
C MET A 44 8.28 4.13 -18.68
N THR A 45 9.07 4.84 -17.90
CA THR A 45 10.46 5.17 -18.25
C THR A 45 11.36 3.93 -18.19
N ALA A 46 12.54 3.99 -18.83
CA ALA A 46 13.53 2.92 -18.76
C ALA A 46 13.97 2.59 -17.32
N ALA A 47 14.04 3.60 -16.45
CA ALA A 47 14.37 3.43 -15.03
C ALA A 47 13.25 2.67 -14.29
N GLN A 48 11.99 3.02 -14.53
CA GLN A 48 10.83 2.30 -13.96
C GLN A 48 10.76 0.86 -14.48
N ALA A 49 10.98 0.64 -15.77
CA ALA A 49 11.05 -0.71 -16.34
C ALA A 49 12.18 -1.55 -15.71
N LYS A 50 13.33 -0.93 -15.40
CA LYS A 50 14.42 -1.61 -14.67
C LYS A 50 13.99 -2.00 -13.24
N LEU A 51 13.24 -1.15 -12.54
CA LEU A 51 12.70 -1.47 -11.21
C LEU A 51 11.65 -2.58 -11.27
N PHE A 52 10.78 -2.57 -12.28
CA PHE A 52 9.75 -3.58 -12.48
C PHE A 52 10.33 -5.00 -12.64
N PHE A 53 11.42 -5.13 -13.41
CA PHE A 53 12.12 -6.40 -13.59
C PHE A 53 13.13 -6.72 -12.48
N ARG A 54 13.27 -5.87 -11.46
CA ARG A 54 14.18 -6.13 -10.33
C ARG A 54 13.65 -7.22 -9.40
N LEU A 55 12.33 -7.38 -9.30
CA LEU A 55 11.73 -8.48 -8.54
C LEU A 55 12.17 -9.80 -9.19
N ASP A 56 13.00 -10.55 -8.48
CA ASP A 56 13.47 -11.86 -8.91
C ASP A 56 12.44 -12.95 -8.58
N GLU A 57 12.69 -14.17 -9.10
CA GLU A 57 11.77 -15.30 -8.89
C GLU A 57 11.74 -15.75 -7.42
N HIS A 58 12.83 -15.55 -6.68
CA HIS A 58 12.90 -15.97 -5.28
C HIS A 58 12.00 -15.09 -4.39
N GLU A 59 12.09 -13.76 -4.53
CA GLU A 59 11.19 -12.83 -3.83
C GLU A 59 9.73 -13.07 -4.23
N LEU A 60 9.48 -13.38 -5.51
CA LEU A 60 8.14 -13.67 -6.01
C LEU A 60 7.57 -14.95 -5.39
N ASP A 61 8.37 -16.02 -5.31
CA ASP A 61 7.97 -17.28 -4.70
C ASP A 61 7.74 -17.15 -3.19
N GLU A 62 8.59 -16.40 -2.48
CA GLU A 62 8.37 -16.09 -1.06
C GLU A 62 7.07 -15.31 -0.86
N THR A 63 6.79 -14.34 -1.72
CA THR A 63 5.55 -13.57 -1.67
C THR A 63 4.33 -14.46 -1.97
N ARG A 64 4.43 -15.37 -2.95
CA ARG A 64 3.37 -16.35 -3.26
C ARG A 64 3.12 -17.30 -2.09
N ARG A 65 4.18 -17.77 -1.42
CA ARG A 65 4.07 -18.60 -0.21
C ARG A 65 3.38 -17.84 0.92
N TRP A 66 3.74 -16.57 1.11
CA TRP A 66 3.10 -15.70 2.09
C TRP A 66 1.62 -15.48 1.78
N LEU A 67 1.26 -15.22 0.52
CA LEU A 67 -0.14 -15.09 0.07
C LEU A 67 -0.95 -16.39 0.18
N GLY A 68 -0.28 -17.55 0.21
CA GLY A 68 -0.92 -18.85 0.43
C GLY A 68 -1.30 -19.13 1.88
N GLN A 69 -0.86 -18.30 2.84
CA GLN A 69 -1.20 -18.45 4.25
C GLN A 69 -2.64 -17.98 4.54
N PRO A 70 -3.31 -18.51 5.59
CA PRO A 70 -4.63 -18.05 6.00
C PRO A 70 -4.64 -16.55 6.33
N ASP A 71 -5.69 -15.84 5.93
CA ASP A 71 -5.86 -14.38 6.15
C ASP A 71 -4.76 -13.50 5.53
N HIS A 72 -4.07 -13.99 4.50
CA HIS A 72 -3.09 -13.23 3.73
C HIS A 72 -3.66 -12.84 2.37
N HIS A 73 -3.54 -11.56 2.02
CA HIS A 73 -4.26 -10.99 0.88
C HIS A 73 -3.40 -10.01 0.09
N LEU A 74 -3.52 -10.07 -1.23
CA LEU A 74 -3.12 -9.00 -2.14
C LEU A 74 -4.37 -8.19 -2.49
N LEU A 75 -4.46 -6.95 -2.02
CA LEU A 75 -5.53 -6.01 -2.42
C LEU A 75 -4.98 -5.06 -3.47
N ARG A 76 -5.59 -5.07 -4.65
CA ARG A 76 -5.25 -4.20 -5.76
C ARG A 76 -6.12 -2.96 -5.73
N GLY A 77 -5.65 -1.84 -6.26
CA GLY A 77 -6.39 -0.58 -6.27
C GLY A 77 -7.69 -0.63 -7.08
N ASP A 78 -7.84 -1.64 -7.94
CA ASP A 78 -9.06 -1.95 -8.70
C ASP A 78 -9.96 -3.00 -8.04
N ASP A 79 -9.58 -3.53 -6.87
CA ASP A 79 -10.40 -4.47 -6.09
C ASP A 79 -11.50 -3.71 -5.33
N PRO A 80 -12.78 -4.15 -5.37
CA PRO A 80 -13.85 -3.55 -4.58
C PRO A 80 -13.61 -3.57 -3.06
N ARG A 81 -12.77 -4.48 -2.56
CA ARG A 81 -12.38 -4.58 -1.14
C ARG A 81 -11.27 -3.60 -0.76
N TYR A 82 -10.74 -2.84 -1.73
CA TYR A 82 -9.70 -1.86 -1.46
C TYR A 82 -10.25 -0.72 -0.56
N PRO A 83 -9.51 -0.25 0.47
CA PRO A 83 -10.05 0.71 1.42
C PRO A 83 -10.34 2.07 0.77
N LEU A 84 -11.63 2.45 0.69
CA LEU A 84 -12.05 3.71 0.05
C LEU A 84 -11.40 4.95 0.66
N ARG A 85 -11.21 4.96 1.98
CA ARG A 85 -10.54 6.06 2.69
C ARG A 85 -9.09 6.23 2.26
N LEU A 86 -8.39 5.13 2.03
CA LEU A 86 -7.02 5.18 1.54
C LEU A 86 -6.99 5.57 0.07
N LYS A 87 -7.93 5.07 -0.75
CA LYS A 87 -8.04 5.44 -2.17
C LYS A 87 -8.37 6.93 -2.40
N ALA A 88 -8.92 7.61 -1.40
CA ALA A 88 -9.27 9.03 -1.49
C ALA A 88 -8.07 9.99 -1.42
N ILE A 89 -6.88 9.53 -1.04
CA ILE A 89 -5.66 10.37 -1.07
C ILE A 89 -5.04 10.34 -2.47
N ALA A 90 -4.43 11.44 -2.91
CA ALA A 90 -3.89 11.55 -4.28
C ALA A 90 -2.89 10.44 -4.63
N ASP A 91 -1.93 10.17 -3.74
CA ASP A 91 -0.85 9.21 -3.96
C ASP A 91 -1.09 7.89 -3.20
N TYR A 92 -2.30 7.34 -3.28
CA TYR A 92 -2.60 6.06 -2.62
C TYR A 92 -1.72 4.93 -3.19
N PRO A 93 -1.28 3.95 -2.38
CA PRO A 93 -0.52 2.83 -2.92
C PRO A 93 -1.40 1.99 -3.85
N GLY A 94 -0.94 1.67 -5.06
CA GLY A 94 -1.80 0.94 -6.01
C GLY A 94 -2.10 -0.52 -5.60
N ALA A 95 -1.35 -1.10 -4.66
CA ALA A 95 -1.63 -2.41 -4.09
C ALA A 95 -1.15 -2.50 -2.63
N LEU A 96 -1.76 -3.40 -1.86
CA LEU A 96 -1.46 -3.68 -0.46
C LEU A 96 -1.28 -5.18 -0.24
N LEU A 97 -0.28 -5.55 0.55
CA LEU A 97 -0.17 -6.87 1.17
C LEU A 97 -0.75 -6.77 2.58
N VAL A 98 -1.81 -7.53 2.86
CA VAL A 98 -2.58 -7.47 4.11
C VAL A 98 -2.53 -8.83 4.78
N SER A 99 -2.28 -8.83 6.09
CA SER A 99 -2.39 -10.00 6.97
C SER A 99 -3.47 -9.74 8.02
N GLY A 100 -4.44 -10.63 8.15
CA GLY A 100 -5.61 -10.51 9.02
C GLY A 100 -6.91 -10.16 8.30
N GLY A 101 -7.96 -9.93 9.09
CA GLY A 101 -9.32 -9.77 8.57
C GLY A 101 -9.56 -8.47 7.79
N LEU A 102 -9.93 -8.61 6.51
CA LEU A 102 -10.23 -7.48 5.61
C LEU A 102 -11.37 -6.57 6.09
N ALA A 103 -12.32 -7.10 6.88
CA ALA A 103 -13.44 -6.32 7.41
C ALA A 103 -12.99 -5.11 8.25
N LEU A 104 -11.85 -5.21 8.93
CA LEU A 104 -11.29 -4.14 9.76
C LEU A 104 -10.84 -2.93 8.92
N LEU A 105 -10.52 -3.13 7.64
CA LEU A 105 -10.15 -2.04 6.74
C LEU A 105 -11.32 -1.08 6.45
N HIS A 106 -12.56 -1.51 6.70
CA HIS A 106 -13.76 -0.71 6.51
C HIS A 106 -14.31 -0.11 7.81
N SER A 107 -13.72 -0.41 8.97
CA SER A 107 -14.15 0.17 10.24
C SER A 107 -13.75 1.65 10.37
N ALA A 108 -14.30 2.33 11.38
CA ALA A 108 -13.72 3.60 11.82
C ALA A 108 -12.30 3.37 12.34
N GLN A 109 -11.35 4.23 11.94
CA GLN A 109 -9.94 4.14 12.30
C GLN A 109 -9.43 5.51 12.72
N LEU A 110 -8.65 5.54 13.81
CA LEU A 110 -7.97 6.73 14.32
C LEU A 110 -6.48 6.41 14.41
N ALA A 111 -5.66 7.18 13.69
CA ALA A 111 -4.21 7.06 13.78
C ALA A 111 -3.73 7.78 15.05
N VAL A 112 -3.02 7.06 15.92
CA VAL A 112 -2.33 7.62 17.08
C VAL A 112 -0.83 7.60 16.77
N ILE A 113 -0.22 8.77 16.66
CA ILE A 113 1.22 8.95 16.39
C ILE A 113 1.86 9.75 17.52
N GLY A 114 3.10 9.40 17.89
CA GLY A 114 3.84 10.06 18.97
C GLY A 114 5.35 10.04 18.72
N SER A 115 6.09 10.79 19.54
CA SER A 115 7.56 10.79 19.46
C SER A 115 8.11 9.39 19.75
N ARG A 116 9.12 8.93 18.99
CA ARG A 116 9.87 7.71 19.38
C ARG A 116 10.72 7.94 20.62
N SER A 117 11.05 9.21 20.91
CA SER A 117 11.76 9.69 22.09
C SER A 117 10.74 10.21 23.10
N HIS A 118 10.06 9.31 23.81
CA HIS A 118 9.16 9.70 24.89
C HIS A 118 10.01 10.21 26.07
N SER A 119 10.08 11.53 26.27
CA SER A 119 10.45 12.06 27.59
C SER A 119 9.27 11.79 28.51
N GLY A 120 9.40 10.83 29.43
CA GLY A 120 8.39 10.58 30.44
C GLY A 120 8.19 11.83 31.29
N MET A 121 7.22 12.65 30.95
CA MET A 121 6.76 13.73 31.81
C MET A 121 5.25 13.85 31.70
N ALA A 122 4.56 13.05 32.51
CA ALA A 122 3.34 13.52 33.15
C ALA A 122 3.77 14.06 34.52
N PRO A 123 3.77 15.37 34.78
CA PRO A 123 3.70 15.80 36.16
C PRO A 123 2.34 15.39 36.71
N ALA A 124 2.40 14.71 37.85
CA ALA A 124 1.27 14.42 38.71
C ALA A 124 0.49 15.71 39.06
N GLY A 125 -0.76 15.53 39.44
CA GLY A 125 -1.74 16.60 39.62
C GLY A 125 -1.44 17.67 40.68
N GLU A 126 -2.50 18.42 40.96
CA GLU A 126 -2.62 19.63 41.82
C GLU A 126 -2.36 20.94 41.07
N THR A 127 -3.24 21.94 41.04
CA THR A 127 -4.27 22.34 42.02
C THR A 127 -5.46 22.99 41.30
N VAL A 128 -6.68 22.53 41.61
CA VAL A 128 -7.91 23.30 41.39
C VAL A 128 -7.95 24.43 42.43
N GLN A 129 -7.71 25.67 42.01
CA GLN A 129 -8.10 26.82 42.84
C GLN A 129 -9.61 26.98 42.76
N ARG A 130 -10.29 26.61 43.86
CA ARG A 130 -11.68 26.97 44.12
C ARG A 130 -11.77 28.49 44.27
N ASN A 131 -12.53 29.13 43.38
CA ASN A 131 -13.09 30.45 43.65
C ASN A 131 -14.12 30.32 44.78
N ALA A 132 -13.84 30.93 45.93
CA ALA A 132 -14.85 31.29 46.91
C ALA A 132 -14.87 32.81 46.98
N GLY A 133 -16.00 33.41 46.61
CA GLY A 133 -16.23 34.84 46.78
C GLY A 133 -16.44 35.19 48.25
N ALA A 134 -15.97 36.39 48.61
CA ALA A 134 -16.64 37.36 49.46
C ALA A 134 -16.03 38.73 49.14
#